data_AF-A0A838VPF9-F1
#
_entry.id   AF-A0A838VPF9-F1
#
_cell.length_a   1.000
_cell.length_b   1.000
_cell.length_c   1.000
_cell.angle_alpha   90.00
_cell.angle_beta   90.00
_cell.angle_gamma   90.00
#
_symmetry.space_group_name_H-M   'P 1'
#
loop_
_entity.id
_entity.type
_entity.pdbx_description
1 polymer ?
#
loop_
_entity_poly.entity_id
_entity_poly.type
_entity_poly.pdbx_seq_one_letter_code
_entity_poly.pdbx_strand_id
1 'polypeptide(L)'
;MTTVIFVHGTGGRKPAYAITFGDIEKKLSQLNPEIKLVPCLWGEPHGTKLNANGASIPEYDSTGGTAKSNNQEVSSVQLWEQLYKNPLSEILLLSFRLTRGQAAVPGKLTPSQKLRNKVNQLTAASSTLPTQLQQAGIAADVFAQAHQAVTQSNPYNRLLDTASASLDEDYAAIARAIVAQAIELCERKFIDTPIRFDSDLRDKTVDLINRELTNETSRGIIGDIGKNMGLLLGKYVVNRHLQRQRGSLTDAAYPFSGDILYYQTKGQKIREFIRSSVENVKPPVVLLAHSLGGIACVDLLVAQKLPWVKLLVTVGSQAPFLYEIDALQSLAYGESLPEYFPKWLNIYDLRDILSYVGNRQGLFPGRIKDVKVDNQQPFPESHGAYWSNPATWDAILKELELL
;
A
#
# COMPACT_ATOMS: atom_id res chain seq x y z
N MET A 1 -28.98 -19.04 -25.79
CA MET A 1 -28.19 -17.79 -25.83
C MET A 1 -28.30 -17.09 -24.48
N THR A 2 -27.20 -17.00 -23.74
CA THR A 2 -27.11 -16.39 -22.40
C THR A 2 -26.44 -15.03 -22.53
N THR A 3 -26.98 -14.01 -21.85
CA THR A 3 -26.34 -12.68 -21.83
C THR A 3 -25.54 -12.51 -20.55
N VAL A 4 -24.25 -12.24 -20.67
CA VAL A 4 -23.37 -11.84 -19.56
C VAL A 4 -23.23 -10.32 -19.59
N ILE A 5 -23.55 -9.65 -18.49
CA ILE A 5 -23.30 -8.22 -18.32
C ILE A 5 -22.06 -8.07 -17.44
N PHE A 6 -21.03 -7.41 -17.96
CA PHE A 6 -19.84 -7.10 -17.19
C PHE A 6 -19.98 -5.77 -16.44
N VAL A 7 -19.95 -5.84 -15.11
CA VAL A 7 -20.07 -4.69 -14.20
C VAL A 7 -18.74 -4.49 -13.48
N HIS A 8 -17.95 -3.51 -13.92
CA HIS A 8 -16.67 -3.19 -13.27
C HIS A 8 -16.86 -2.35 -12.00
N GLY A 9 -15.91 -2.43 -11.06
CA GLY A 9 -15.97 -1.77 -9.75
C GLY A 9 -15.26 -0.43 -9.63
N THR A 10 -14.90 0.18 -10.73
CA THR A 10 -14.46 1.56 -10.74
C THR A 10 -15.13 2.23 -11.91
N GLY A 11 -15.26 3.55 -11.85
CA GLY A 11 -15.57 4.39 -12.99
C GLY A 11 -14.41 4.43 -14.00
N GLY A 12 -13.73 3.30 -14.17
CA GLY A 12 -12.54 3.09 -14.97
C GLY A 12 -12.69 3.80 -16.29
N ARG A 13 -11.85 4.83 -16.46
CA ARG A 13 -11.75 5.63 -17.68
C ARG A 13 -11.74 4.67 -18.87
N LYS A 14 -12.58 4.94 -19.88
CA LYS A 14 -12.91 4.05 -21.02
C LYS A 14 -11.78 3.12 -21.50
N PRO A 15 -10.50 3.55 -21.60
CA PRO A 15 -9.41 2.67 -22.05
C PRO A 15 -9.17 1.43 -21.19
N ALA A 16 -9.09 1.54 -19.87
CA ALA A 16 -8.75 0.40 -19.00
C ALA A 16 -9.89 -0.64 -18.94
N TYR A 17 -11.14 -0.15 -18.93
CA TYR A 17 -12.31 -1.00 -19.06
C TYR A 17 -12.31 -1.74 -20.40
N ALA A 18 -12.02 -1.05 -21.52
CA ALA A 18 -12.06 -1.65 -22.85
C ALA A 18 -11.06 -2.81 -23.02
N ILE A 19 -9.86 -2.69 -22.42
CA ILE A 19 -8.86 -3.78 -22.41
C ILE A 19 -9.43 -5.00 -21.68
N THR A 20 -9.88 -4.80 -20.44
CA THR A 20 -10.44 -5.89 -19.62
C THR A 20 -11.66 -6.53 -20.28
N PHE A 21 -12.55 -5.71 -20.83
CA PHE A 21 -13.73 -6.17 -21.56
C PHE A 21 -13.35 -7.02 -22.77
N GLY A 22 -12.35 -6.59 -23.55
CA GLY A 22 -11.85 -7.35 -24.69
C GLY A 22 -11.25 -8.70 -24.30
N ASP A 23 -10.52 -8.76 -23.18
CA ASP A 23 -9.97 -10.01 -22.65
C ASP A 23 -11.09 -10.98 -22.22
N ILE A 24 -12.11 -10.46 -21.53
CA ILE A 24 -13.30 -11.23 -21.12
C ILE A 24 -14.08 -11.71 -22.33
N GLU A 25 -14.33 -10.84 -23.32
CA GLU A 25 -15.05 -11.16 -24.55
C GLU A 25 -14.35 -12.28 -25.32
N LYS A 26 -13.02 -12.17 -25.47
CA LYS A 26 -12.20 -13.18 -26.13
C LYS A 26 -12.30 -14.53 -25.41
N LYS A 27 -12.23 -14.53 -24.07
CA LYS A 27 -12.33 -15.76 -23.28
C LYS A 27 -13.73 -16.38 -23.39
N LEU A 28 -14.79 -15.60 -23.20
CA LEU A 28 -16.16 -16.12 -23.33
C LEU A 28 -16.45 -16.66 -24.73
N SER A 29 -16.01 -15.96 -25.78
CA SER A 29 -16.20 -16.40 -27.17
C SER A 29 -15.45 -17.70 -27.49
N GLN A 30 -14.27 -17.90 -26.90
CA GLN A 30 -13.50 -19.15 -27.03
C GLN A 30 -14.18 -20.33 -26.33
N LEU A 31 -14.88 -20.06 -25.23
CA LEU A 31 -15.47 -21.09 -24.38
C LEU A 31 -16.89 -21.47 -24.84
N ASN A 32 -17.70 -20.48 -25.22
CA ASN A 32 -19.04 -20.68 -25.74
C ASN A 32 -19.48 -19.50 -26.64
N PRO A 33 -19.53 -19.68 -27.97
CA PRO A 33 -19.94 -18.64 -28.92
C PRO A 33 -21.38 -18.13 -28.76
N GLU A 34 -22.25 -18.87 -28.07
CA GLU A 34 -23.65 -18.49 -27.81
C GLU A 34 -23.81 -17.51 -26.63
N ILE A 35 -22.71 -17.18 -25.94
CA ILE A 35 -22.70 -16.20 -24.87
C ILE A 35 -22.48 -14.81 -25.45
N LYS A 36 -23.41 -13.90 -25.18
CA LYS A 36 -23.26 -12.49 -25.54
C LYS A 36 -22.75 -11.70 -24.33
N LEU A 37 -21.59 -11.08 -24.46
CA LEU A 37 -21.09 -10.12 -23.48
C LEU A 37 -21.67 -8.72 -23.75
N VAL A 38 -22.14 -8.04 -22.71
CA VAL A 38 -22.68 -6.69 -22.77
C VAL A 38 -21.95 -5.81 -21.74
N PRO A 39 -21.47 -4.62 -22.12
CA PRO A 39 -20.80 -3.74 -21.18
C PRO A 39 -21.78 -2.99 -20.27
N CYS A 40 -21.44 -2.81 -18.99
CA CYS A 40 -22.15 -1.94 -18.05
C CYS A 40 -21.22 -0.83 -17.54
N LEU A 41 -21.07 0.21 -18.36
CA LEU A 41 -20.16 1.35 -18.16
C LEU A 41 -20.77 2.47 -17.30
N TRP A 42 -21.20 2.16 -16.08
CA TRP A 42 -21.82 3.15 -15.17
C TRP A 42 -20.86 4.28 -14.75
N GLY A 43 -19.55 4.04 -14.86
CA GLY A 43 -18.48 4.95 -14.46
C GLY A 43 -18.48 6.33 -15.09
N GLU A 44 -18.73 6.42 -16.40
CA GLU A 44 -18.75 7.69 -17.10
C GLU A 44 -19.91 8.61 -16.65
N PRO A 45 -21.17 8.13 -16.61
CA PRO A 45 -22.29 8.97 -16.20
C PRO A 45 -22.40 9.19 -14.68
N HIS A 46 -21.89 8.27 -13.85
CA HIS A 46 -22.17 8.25 -12.41
C HIS A 46 -20.94 8.10 -11.50
N GLY A 47 -19.75 7.86 -12.05
CA GLY A 47 -18.51 7.84 -11.29
C GLY A 47 -18.07 9.23 -10.83
N THR A 48 -17.12 9.25 -9.92
CA THR A 48 -16.56 10.49 -9.37
C THR A 48 -15.70 11.22 -10.38
N LYS A 49 -15.76 12.56 -10.31
CA LYS A 49 -14.91 13.48 -11.07
C LYS A 49 -14.57 14.69 -10.22
N LEU A 50 -13.46 15.34 -10.52
CA LEU A 50 -13.09 16.62 -9.92
C LEU A 50 -13.99 17.73 -10.49
N ASN A 51 -15.14 17.95 -9.86
CA ASN A 51 -16.13 18.94 -10.32
C ASN A 51 -15.61 20.38 -10.37
N ALA A 52 -14.59 20.70 -9.55
CA ALA A 52 -13.92 21.99 -9.51
C ALA A 52 -12.47 21.90 -10.05
N ASN A 53 -12.20 20.97 -10.96
CA ASN A 53 -10.90 20.81 -11.64
C ASN A 53 -9.68 20.79 -10.69
N GLY A 54 -9.82 20.15 -9.53
CA GLY A 54 -8.72 20.03 -8.57
C GLY A 54 -8.47 21.27 -7.69
N ALA A 55 -9.38 22.25 -7.65
CA ALA A 55 -9.24 23.46 -6.80
C ALA A 55 -9.02 23.16 -5.29
N SER A 56 -9.43 21.98 -4.81
CA SER A 56 -9.18 21.54 -3.43
C SER A 56 -7.81 20.89 -3.22
N ILE A 57 -7.01 20.72 -4.27
CA ILE A 57 -5.70 20.08 -4.25
C ILE A 57 -4.64 21.19 -4.23
N PRO A 58 -3.86 21.34 -3.13
CA PRO A 58 -2.80 22.33 -3.08
C PRO A 58 -1.82 22.15 -4.24
N GLU A 59 -1.47 23.26 -4.90
CA GLU A 59 -0.51 23.29 -6.01
C GLU A 59 -0.94 22.42 -7.22
N TYR A 60 -2.24 22.18 -7.44
CA TYR A 60 -2.70 21.35 -8.56
C TYR A 60 -2.24 21.87 -9.93
N ASP A 61 -2.35 23.18 -10.17
CA ASP A 61 -1.97 23.79 -11.46
C ASP A 61 -0.47 23.68 -11.77
N SER A 62 0.38 23.57 -10.74
CA SER A 62 1.83 23.41 -10.88
C SER A 62 2.31 21.95 -10.82
N THR A 63 1.44 21.01 -10.44
CA THR A 63 1.79 19.59 -10.20
C THR A 63 0.92 18.59 -10.96
N GLY A 64 -0.13 19.04 -11.64
CA GLY A 64 -0.91 18.28 -12.60
C GLY A 64 -0.26 18.32 -13.98
N GLY A 65 -0.16 17.16 -14.66
CA GLY A 65 0.24 17.06 -16.08
C GLY A 65 1.58 17.71 -16.49
N THR A 66 2.62 16.89 -16.69
CA THR A 66 3.85 17.19 -17.46
C THR A 66 4.73 18.40 -17.04
N ALA A 67 4.77 18.77 -15.77
CA ALA A 67 5.70 19.80 -15.30
C ALA A 67 7.17 19.32 -15.22
N LYS A 68 8.13 20.12 -15.73
CA LYS A 68 9.58 19.86 -15.72
C LYS A 68 10.26 20.37 -14.44
N SER A 69 11.27 19.61 -14.01
CA SER A 69 12.05 19.76 -12.78
C SER A 69 13.08 20.91 -12.83
N ASN A 70 13.15 21.72 -11.77
CA ASN A 70 14.32 22.55 -11.44
C ASN A 70 15.06 22.00 -10.19
N ASN A 71 16.39 22.06 -10.27
CA ASN A 71 17.35 21.60 -9.26
C ASN A 71 17.39 22.52 -8.04
N GLN A 72 17.15 21.98 -6.85
CA GLN A 72 17.49 22.59 -5.57
C GLN A 72 17.95 21.52 -4.56
N GLU A 73 18.65 21.97 -3.52
CA GLU A 73 19.36 21.22 -2.48
C GLU A 73 18.54 20.08 -1.85
N VAL A 74 19.21 19.04 -1.37
CA VAL A 74 18.55 17.93 -0.66
C VAL A 74 18.30 18.32 0.79
N SER A 75 17.04 18.18 1.24
CA SER A 75 16.61 18.45 2.60
C SER A 75 16.77 17.21 3.51
N SER A 76 16.89 17.46 4.82
CA SER A 76 16.88 16.43 5.88
C SER A 76 15.67 15.48 5.81
N VAL A 77 14.56 15.93 5.24
CA VAL A 77 13.35 15.13 5.03
C VAL A 77 13.60 13.95 4.09
N GLN A 78 14.38 14.15 3.01
CA GLN A 78 14.66 13.08 2.04
C GLN A 78 15.53 11.97 2.63
N LEU A 79 16.44 12.32 3.54
CA LEU A 79 17.25 11.37 4.30
C LEU A 79 16.35 10.50 5.18
N TRP A 80 15.47 11.10 5.97
CA TRP A 80 14.56 10.35 6.84
C TRP A 80 13.54 9.50 6.09
N GLU A 81 13.07 9.92 4.91
CA GLU A 81 12.23 9.08 4.05
C GLU A 81 12.93 7.76 3.69
N GLN A 82 14.25 7.80 3.44
CA GLN A 82 15.03 6.58 3.17
C GLN A 82 15.29 5.76 4.42
N LEU A 83 15.63 6.41 5.52
CA LEU A 83 15.88 5.73 6.79
C LEU A 83 14.63 5.00 7.29
N TYR A 84 13.43 5.53 7.08
CA TYR A 84 12.18 4.84 7.42
C TYR A 84 11.88 3.63 6.52
N LYS A 85 12.41 3.58 5.29
CA LYS A 85 12.30 2.40 4.41
C LYS A 85 13.40 1.38 4.70
N ASN A 86 14.61 1.86 4.98
CA ASN A 86 15.78 1.06 5.29
C ASN A 86 16.68 1.82 6.27
N PRO A 87 16.64 1.48 7.57
CA PRO A 87 17.45 2.14 8.60
C PRO A 87 18.96 2.10 8.35
N LEU A 88 19.44 1.13 7.57
CA LEU A 88 20.88 0.94 7.30
C LEU A 88 21.35 1.65 6.03
N SER A 89 20.47 2.35 5.31
CA SER A 89 20.76 2.95 4.00
C SER A 89 21.97 3.89 4.02
N GLU A 90 22.09 4.72 5.06
CA GLU A 90 23.22 5.64 5.20
C GLU A 90 24.53 4.90 5.52
N ILE A 91 24.52 3.99 6.49
CA ILE A 91 25.67 3.13 6.84
C ILE A 91 26.17 2.37 5.61
N LEU A 92 25.25 1.82 4.80
CA LEU A 92 25.58 1.09 3.58
C LEU A 92 26.32 1.98 2.58
N LEU A 93 25.89 3.23 2.40
CA LEU A 93 26.60 4.15 1.52
C LEU A 93 28.01 4.47 2.03
N LEU A 94 28.15 4.72 3.34
CA LEU A 94 29.45 4.98 3.93
C LEU A 94 30.38 3.76 3.82
N SER A 95 29.83 2.56 3.84
CA SER A 95 30.59 1.31 3.68
C SER A 95 31.20 1.11 2.29
N PHE A 96 30.84 1.92 1.29
CA PHE A 96 31.45 1.90 -0.05
C PHE A 96 32.65 2.85 -0.19
N ARG A 97 33.05 3.56 0.88
CA ARG A 97 34.26 4.37 0.87
C ARG A 97 35.48 3.48 0.59
N LEU A 98 36.48 4.01 -0.13
CA LEU A 98 37.73 3.29 -0.37
C LEU A 98 38.39 2.93 0.97
N THR A 99 38.75 1.66 1.13
CA THR A 99 39.49 1.16 2.30
C THR A 99 40.78 1.96 2.45
N ARG A 100 40.85 2.82 3.45
CA ARG A 100 42.08 3.53 3.81
C ARG A 100 42.79 2.72 4.87
N GLY A 101 43.63 1.78 4.43
CA GLY A 101 44.47 1.00 5.33
C GLY A 101 45.37 1.92 6.17
N GLN A 102 45.04 2.10 7.46
CA GLN A 102 45.96 2.67 8.43
C GLN A 102 46.73 1.51 9.07
N ALA A 103 48.06 1.56 9.02
CA ALA A 103 48.89 0.56 9.68
C ALA A 103 48.59 0.55 11.19
N ALA A 104 48.34 -0.64 11.75
CA ALA A 104 48.14 -0.79 13.18
C ALA A 104 49.42 -0.36 13.92
N VAL A 105 49.30 0.63 14.80
CA VAL A 105 50.39 1.07 15.69
C VAL A 105 50.26 0.32 17.01
N PRO A 106 51.29 -0.42 17.47
CA PRO A 106 51.27 -1.11 18.75
C PRO A 106 50.84 -0.17 19.90
N GLY A 107 49.88 -0.60 20.71
CA GLY A 107 49.38 0.16 21.86
C GLY A 107 48.34 1.26 21.54
N LYS A 108 47.94 1.47 20.28
CA LYS A 108 46.86 2.40 19.91
C LYS A 108 45.70 1.68 19.22
N LEU A 109 44.47 2.02 19.61
CA LEU A 109 43.27 1.51 18.94
C LEU A 109 43.19 2.05 17.51
N THR A 110 42.89 1.18 16.55
CA THR A 110 42.54 1.58 15.18
C THR A 110 41.21 2.35 15.16
N PRO A 111 40.92 3.14 14.12
CA PRO A 111 39.60 3.78 13.98
C PRO A 111 38.43 2.79 14.10
N SER A 112 38.53 1.62 13.45
CA SER A 112 37.52 0.56 13.52
C SER A 112 37.31 0.05 14.95
N GLN A 113 38.40 -0.13 15.71
CA GLN A 113 38.32 -0.56 17.11
C GLN A 113 37.72 0.54 18.00
N LYS A 114 38.08 1.81 17.78
CA LYS A 114 37.49 2.95 18.51
C LYS A 114 35.98 3.04 18.25
N LEU A 115 35.58 2.99 16.99
CA LEU A 115 34.19 3.02 16.55
C LEU A 115 33.40 1.87 17.18
N ARG A 116 33.90 0.63 17.06
CA ARG A 116 33.26 -0.56 17.64
C ARG A 116 33.12 -0.46 19.15
N ASN A 117 34.19 -0.08 19.86
CA ASN A 117 34.16 0.03 21.31
C ASN A 117 33.15 1.07 21.78
N LYS A 118 33.10 2.24 21.14
CA LYS A 118 32.15 3.30 21.48
C LYS A 118 30.70 2.90 21.23
N VAL A 119 30.42 2.33 20.06
CA VAL A 119 29.06 1.89 19.73
C VAL A 119 28.59 0.81 20.69
N ASN A 120 29.43 -0.17 21.03
CA ASN A 120 29.08 -1.23 21.98
C ASN A 120 28.82 -0.74 23.41
N GLN A 121 29.36 0.43 23.78
CA GLN A 121 29.22 1.02 25.12
C GLN A 121 28.04 2.01 25.25
N LEU A 122 27.29 2.25 24.16
CA LEU A 122 26.25 3.29 24.07
C LEU A 122 25.17 3.20 25.17
N THR A 123 24.86 1.99 25.64
CA THR A 123 23.86 1.76 26.71
C THR A 123 24.42 1.91 28.13
N ALA A 124 25.73 1.77 28.32
CA ALA A 124 26.35 1.71 29.65
C ALA A 124 26.82 3.09 30.17
N ALA A 125 26.94 4.09 29.29
CA ALA A 125 27.63 5.33 29.61
C ALA A 125 26.73 6.53 29.97
N SER A 126 25.43 6.49 29.64
CA SER A 126 24.57 7.68 29.71
C SER A 126 23.50 7.62 30.80
N SER A 127 23.45 8.66 31.64
CA SER A 127 22.37 8.88 32.61
C SER A 127 21.14 9.57 32.00
N THR A 128 21.27 10.20 30.83
CA THR A 128 20.20 11.00 30.20
C THR A 128 19.51 10.31 29.04
N LEU A 129 20.20 9.36 28.38
CA LEU A 129 19.66 8.59 27.27
C LEU A 129 18.40 7.79 27.62
N PRO A 130 18.30 7.08 28.77
CA PRO A 130 17.09 6.33 29.11
C PRO A 130 15.84 7.23 29.19
N THR A 131 15.97 8.40 29.82
CA THR A 131 14.87 9.37 29.96
C THR A 131 14.44 9.92 28.60
N GLN A 132 15.40 10.26 27.73
CA GLN A 132 15.10 10.76 26.38
C GLN A 132 14.42 9.68 25.52
N LEU A 133 14.89 8.44 25.58
CA LEU A 133 14.27 7.31 24.87
C LEU A 133 12.84 7.07 25.35
N GLN A 134 12.60 7.15 26.66
CA GLN A 134 11.25 7.05 27.21
C GLN A 134 10.33 8.17 26.71
N GLN A 135 10.82 9.42 26.69
CA GLN A 135 10.06 10.55 26.12
C GLN A 135 9.78 10.37 24.63
N ALA A 136 10.71 9.75 23.90
CA ALA A 136 10.57 9.37 22.50
C ALA A 136 9.59 8.19 22.27
N GLY A 137 9.09 7.54 23.32
CA GLY A 137 8.30 6.31 23.21
C GLY A 137 9.10 5.08 22.79
N ILE A 138 10.42 5.11 22.96
CA ILE A 138 11.29 3.96 22.70
C ILE A 138 11.58 3.28 24.04
N ALA A 139 11.01 2.10 24.24
CA ALA A 139 11.30 1.26 25.38
C ALA A 139 12.77 0.77 25.36
N ALA A 140 13.34 0.53 26.54
CA ALA A 140 14.76 0.16 26.67
C ALA A 140 15.10 -1.15 25.95
N ASP A 141 14.18 -2.13 25.95
CA ASP A 141 14.34 -3.40 25.23
C ASP A 141 14.29 -3.21 23.71
N VAL A 142 13.44 -2.30 23.22
CA VAL A 142 13.36 -1.93 21.80
C VAL A 142 14.64 -1.23 21.36
N PHE A 143 15.16 -0.31 22.17
CA PHE A 143 16.43 0.33 21.90
C PHE A 143 17.58 -0.67 21.84
N ALA A 144 17.64 -1.62 22.79
CA ALA A 144 18.64 -2.68 22.79
C ALA A 144 18.54 -3.57 21.53
N GLN A 145 17.32 -3.94 21.12
CA GLN A 145 17.08 -4.70 19.88
C GLN A 145 17.51 -3.90 18.64
N ALA A 146 17.21 -2.60 18.59
CA ALA A 146 17.60 -1.73 17.48
C ALA A 146 19.12 -1.59 17.37
N HIS A 147 19.78 -1.34 18.50
CA HIS A 147 21.23 -1.28 18.61
C HIS A 147 21.88 -2.59 18.15
N GLN A 148 21.35 -3.73 18.60
CA GLN A 148 21.82 -5.05 18.19
C GLN A 148 21.63 -5.27 16.67
N ALA A 149 20.46 -4.97 16.13
CA ALA A 149 20.17 -5.14 14.71
C ALA A 149 21.12 -4.32 13.82
N VAL A 150 21.43 -3.08 14.21
CA VAL A 150 22.40 -2.24 13.50
C VAL A 150 23.81 -2.82 13.60
N THR A 151 24.28 -3.15 14.81
CA THR A 151 25.66 -3.61 15.05
C THR A 151 25.96 -5.01 14.53
N GLN A 152 24.93 -5.85 14.34
CA GLN A 152 25.07 -7.18 13.75
C GLN A 152 24.91 -7.18 12.22
N SER A 153 24.63 -6.03 11.62
CA SER A 153 24.37 -5.93 10.19
C SER A 153 25.63 -6.01 9.32
N ASN A 154 25.49 -6.56 8.12
CA ASN A 154 26.56 -6.57 7.12
C ASN A 154 27.05 -5.15 6.73
N PRO A 155 26.16 -4.15 6.54
CA PRO A 155 26.58 -2.76 6.31
C PRO A 155 27.45 -2.20 7.43
N TYR A 156 27.11 -2.45 8.70
CA TYR A 156 27.91 -1.99 9.84
C TYR A 156 29.30 -2.64 9.86
N ASN A 157 29.38 -3.96 9.63
CA ASN A 157 30.67 -4.64 9.56
C ASN A 157 31.56 -4.07 8.46
N ARG A 158 31.02 -3.79 7.27
CA ARG A 158 31.77 -3.15 6.18
C ARG A 158 32.15 -1.70 6.51
N LEU A 159 31.28 -0.95 7.20
CA LEU A 159 31.59 0.40 7.64
C LEU A 159 32.87 0.41 8.51
N LEU A 160 33.00 -0.57 9.41
CA LEU A 160 34.21 -0.72 10.24
C LEU A 160 35.49 -0.89 9.40
N ASP A 161 35.42 -1.60 8.28
CA ASP A 161 36.58 -1.78 7.38
C ASP A 161 36.99 -0.48 6.67
N THR A 162 36.05 0.46 6.54
CA THR A 162 36.26 1.77 5.89
C THR A 162 36.50 2.92 6.88
N ALA A 163 36.43 2.66 8.19
CA ALA A 163 36.55 3.67 9.23
C ALA A 163 37.87 4.44 9.15
N SER A 164 37.79 5.78 9.26
CA SER A 164 38.94 6.69 9.07
C SER A 164 39.28 7.45 10.35
N ALA A 165 40.33 8.30 10.31
CA ALA A 165 40.77 9.04 11.49
C ALA A 165 39.67 9.95 12.09
N SER A 166 38.77 10.50 11.26
CA SER A 166 37.54 11.16 11.73
C SER A 166 36.39 10.16 11.67
N LEU A 167 35.68 10.02 12.79
CA LEU A 167 34.54 9.11 12.97
C LEU A 167 33.21 9.84 13.10
N ASP A 168 33.19 11.18 12.98
CA ASP A 168 31.99 11.99 13.25
C ASP A 168 30.84 11.66 12.29
N GLU A 169 31.17 11.45 11.01
CA GLU A 169 30.21 11.02 9.99
C GLU A 169 29.68 9.61 10.27
N ASP A 170 30.55 8.70 10.74
CA ASP A 170 30.19 7.32 11.03
C ASP A 170 29.27 7.26 12.26
N TYR A 171 29.60 8.01 13.32
CA TYR A 171 28.76 8.11 14.53
C TYR A 171 27.40 8.74 14.24
N ALA A 172 27.36 9.81 13.44
CA ALA A 172 26.10 10.46 13.08
C ALA A 172 25.18 9.52 12.27
N ALA A 173 25.75 8.75 11.33
CA ALA A 173 25.00 7.76 10.55
C ALA A 173 24.51 6.59 11.42
N ILE A 174 25.34 6.11 12.36
CA ILE A 174 24.96 5.06 13.31
C ILE A 174 23.84 5.54 14.25
N ALA A 175 23.93 6.76 14.76
CA ALA A 175 22.89 7.34 15.61
C ALA A 175 21.53 7.39 14.89
N ARG A 176 21.51 7.87 13.65
CA ARG A 176 20.30 7.88 12.81
C ARG A 176 19.79 6.48 12.52
N ALA A 177 20.67 5.54 12.19
CA ALA A 177 20.30 4.16 11.91
C ALA A 177 19.66 3.47 13.13
N ILE A 178 20.19 3.69 14.33
CA ILE A 178 19.62 3.13 15.58
C ILE A 178 18.23 3.70 15.83
N VAL A 179 18.03 5.02 15.69
CA VAL A 179 16.72 5.65 15.87
C VAL A 179 15.72 5.16 14.82
N ALA A 180 16.11 5.10 13.55
CA ALA A 180 15.26 4.60 12.47
C ALA A 180 14.90 3.11 12.68
N GLN A 181 15.85 2.30 13.13
CA GLN A 181 15.63 0.88 13.43
C GLN A 181 14.70 0.68 14.62
N ALA A 182 14.81 1.52 15.65
CA ALA A 182 13.91 1.50 16.80
C ALA A 182 12.47 1.85 16.39
N ILE A 183 12.30 2.88 15.55
CA ILE A 183 10.99 3.25 14.98
C ILE A 183 10.41 2.07 14.19
N GLU A 184 11.18 1.44 13.30
CA GLU A 184 10.73 0.28 12.52
C GLU A 184 10.29 -0.89 13.43
N LEU A 185 11.04 -1.16 14.51
CA LEU A 185 10.70 -2.21 15.47
C LEU A 185 9.41 -1.90 16.23
N CYS A 186 9.19 -0.64 16.64
CA CYS A 186 7.95 -0.24 17.25
C CYS A 186 6.77 -0.39 16.29
N GLU A 187 6.91 0.00 15.02
CA GLU A 187 5.87 -0.15 14.00
C GLU A 187 5.47 -1.61 13.81
N ARG A 188 6.45 -2.51 13.69
CA ARG A 188 6.19 -3.96 13.57
C ARG A 188 5.46 -4.55 14.77
N LYS A 189 5.63 -3.93 15.95
CA LYS A 189 5.00 -4.34 17.20
C LYS A 189 3.72 -3.55 17.52
N PHE A 190 3.29 -2.63 16.65
CA PHE A 190 2.16 -1.71 16.88
C PHE A 190 2.27 -0.90 18.19
N ILE A 191 3.50 -0.51 18.55
CA ILE A 191 3.78 0.32 19.74
C ILE A 191 3.66 1.80 19.34
N ASP A 192 2.94 2.59 20.14
CA ASP A 192 2.86 4.04 19.95
C ASP A 192 4.24 4.69 20.11
N THR A 193 4.64 5.47 19.11
CA THR A 193 6.03 5.94 18.93
C THR A 193 6.02 7.42 18.54
N PRO A 194 5.86 8.35 19.51
CA PRO A 194 5.74 9.78 19.26
C PRO A 194 6.89 10.36 18.45
N ILE A 195 8.11 9.83 18.65
CA ILE A 195 9.31 10.22 17.89
C ILE A 195 9.16 10.07 16.37
N ARG A 196 8.24 9.24 15.87
CA ARG A 196 7.96 9.13 14.44
C ARG A 196 7.29 10.39 13.87
N PHE A 197 6.49 11.07 14.69
CA PHE A 197 5.65 12.19 14.29
C PHE A 197 6.18 13.55 14.79
N ASP A 198 7.21 13.55 15.64
CA ASP A 198 7.86 14.75 16.17
C ASP A 198 9.32 14.82 15.70
N SER A 199 9.59 15.70 14.73
CA SER A 199 10.94 15.89 14.17
C SER A 199 11.94 16.42 15.20
N ASP A 200 11.50 17.26 16.13
CA ASP A 200 12.39 17.86 17.12
C ASP A 200 12.80 16.81 18.16
N LEU A 201 11.85 15.98 18.60
CA LEU A 201 12.10 14.86 19.49
C LEU A 201 13.03 13.82 18.86
N ARG A 202 12.83 13.55 17.56
CA ARG A 202 13.70 12.66 16.78
C ARG A 202 15.11 13.20 16.68
N ASP A 203 15.25 14.45 16.26
CA ASP A 203 16.56 15.05 16.04
C ASP A 203 17.31 15.23 17.37
N LYS A 204 16.63 15.62 18.47
CA LYS A 204 17.21 15.63 19.83
C LYS A 204 17.68 14.25 20.29
N THR A 205 16.95 13.19 19.95
CA THR A 205 17.31 11.82 20.32
C THR A 205 18.53 11.34 19.54
N VAL A 206 18.59 11.63 18.24
CA VAL A 206 19.78 11.38 17.41
C VAL A 206 20.98 12.15 17.93
N ASP A 207 20.81 13.43 18.25
CA ASP A 207 21.87 14.29 18.78
C ASP A 207 22.40 13.74 20.10
N LEU A 208 21.52 13.30 21.00
CA LEU A 208 21.92 12.70 22.26
C LEU A 208 22.76 11.43 22.03
N ILE A 209 22.29 10.51 21.18
CA ILE A 209 23.04 9.29 20.84
C ILE A 209 24.39 9.64 20.22
N ASN A 210 24.42 10.62 19.30
CA ASN A 210 25.65 11.04 18.65
C ASN A 210 26.67 11.63 19.66
N ARG A 211 26.23 12.44 20.63
CA ARG A 211 27.10 12.97 21.70
C ARG A 211 27.69 11.87 22.59
N GLU A 212 26.91 10.85 22.91
CA GLU A 212 27.39 9.69 23.67
C GLU A 212 28.45 8.90 22.89
N LEU A 213 28.39 8.93 21.56
CA LEU A 213 29.37 8.29 20.69
C LEU A 213 30.65 9.12 20.50
N THR A 214 30.55 10.45 20.40
CA THR A 214 31.70 11.34 20.13
C THR A 214 32.44 11.80 21.39
N ASN A 215 31.81 11.79 22.56
CA ASN A 215 32.32 12.42 23.80
C ASN A 215 32.60 13.95 23.68
N GLU A 216 32.19 14.61 22.60
CA GLU A 216 32.40 16.05 22.38
C GLU A 216 31.08 16.79 22.13
N THR A 217 30.97 18.02 22.64
CA THR A 217 29.88 18.96 22.31
C THR A 217 30.07 19.53 20.90
N SER A 218 29.80 18.74 19.88
CA SER A 218 29.92 19.14 18.47
C SER A 218 28.69 19.96 18.03
N ARG A 219 28.62 21.25 18.37
CA ARG A 219 27.50 22.17 18.05
C ARG A 219 27.37 22.58 16.56
N GLY A 220 28.04 21.93 15.60
CA GLY A 220 28.05 22.42 14.20
C GLY A 220 28.18 21.38 13.08
N ILE A 221 28.29 20.09 13.40
CA ILE A 221 28.73 19.07 12.42
C ILE A 221 27.54 18.39 11.70
N ILE A 222 26.36 18.35 12.33
CA ILE A 222 25.19 17.58 11.85
C ILE A 222 24.49 18.27 10.66
N GLY A 223 24.50 19.61 10.62
CA GLY A 223 23.83 20.39 9.58
C GLY A 223 24.47 20.31 8.20
N ASP A 224 25.80 20.21 8.10
CA ASP A 224 26.51 20.22 6.82
C ASP A 224 26.80 18.79 6.27
N ILE A 225 26.99 17.80 7.14
CA ILE A 225 27.14 16.39 6.72
C ILE A 225 25.83 15.81 6.17
N GLY A 226 24.71 16.12 6.83
CA GLY A 226 23.38 15.70 6.38
C GLY A 226 23.01 16.26 5.00
N LYS A 227 23.52 17.44 4.62
CA LYS A 227 23.33 18.05 3.29
C LYS A 227 24.08 17.30 2.19
N ASN A 228 25.36 16.98 2.40
CA ASN A 228 26.19 16.30 1.40
C ASN A 228 25.80 14.82 1.20
N MET A 229 25.47 14.11 2.28
CA MET A 229 24.93 12.75 2.21
C MET A 229 23.48 12.71 1.73
N GLY A 230 22.68 13.71 2.12
CA GLY A 230 21.38 13.97 1.50
C GLY A 230 21.51 14.11 -0.01
N LEU A 231 22.49 14.86 -0.52
CA LEU A 231 22.72 15.02 -1.97
C LEU A 231 23.04 13.69 -2.68
N LEU A 232 23.83 12.82 -2.04
CA LEU A 232 24.19 11.50 -2.58
C LEU A 232 23.02 10.50 -2.50
N LEU A 233 22.36 10.38 -1.36
CA LEU A 233 21.13 9.59 -1.20
C LEU A 233 20.06 10.12 -2.14
N GLY A 234 19.89 11.43 -2.25
CA GLY A 234 18.93 12.12 -3.11
C GLY A 234 19.11 11.83 -4.60
N LYS A 235 20.31 11.41 -5.05
CA LYS A 235 20.53 10.87 -6.41
C LYS A 235 20.01 9.44 -6.57
N TYR A 236 19.95 8.66 -5.50
CA TYR A 236 19.35 7.31 -5.45
C TYR A 236 17.88 7.32 -4.99
N VAL A 237 17.40 8.43 -4.41
CA VAL A 237 15.99 8.69 -4.11
C VAL A 237 15.30 9.27 -5.34
N VAL A 238 14.73 8.40 -6.16
CA VAL A 238 13.66 8.79 -7.09
C VAL A 238 12.38 9.01 -6.29
N ASN A 239 12.31 10.06 -5.47
CA ASN A 239 11.06 10.37 -4.77
C ASN A 239 10.90 11.82 -4.30
N ARG A 240 11.33 12.80 -5.11
CA ARG A 240 10.73 14.16 -5.10
C ARG A 240 9.33 14.20 -5.73
N HIS A 241 8.71 13.03 -5.90
CA HIS A 241 7.47 12.86 -6.63
C HIS A 241 6.25 13.21 -5.79
N LEU A 242 6.14 12.88 -4.51
CA LEU A 242 4.84 12.99 -3.80
C LEU A 242 4.25 14.41 -3.69
N GLN A 243 5.04 15.45 -3.39
CA GLN A 243 4.54 16.84 -3.37
C GLN A 243 4.34 17.42 -4.78
N ARG A 244 5.19 17.03 -5.74
CA ARG A 244 5.21 17.54 -7.12
C ARG A 244 4.32 16.75 -8.08
N GLN A 245 3.76 15.65 -7.59
CA GLN A 245 2.80 14.77 -8.24
C GLN A 245 1.52 14.73 -7.43
N ARG A 246 1.28 15.67 -6.50
CA ARG A 246 0.03 15.71 -5.74
C ARG A 246 -1.17 15.67 -6.68
N GLY A 247 -1.14 16.46 -7.75
CA GLY A 247 -2.13 16.38 -8.82
C GLY A 247 -2.22 14.99 -9.44
N SER A 248 -1.13 14.44 -9.98
CA SER A 248 -1.16 13.16 -10.69
C SER A 248 -1.40 11.92 -9.81
N LEU A 249 -0.97 11.94 -8.54
CA LEU A 249 -1.24 10.91 -7.53
C LEU A 249 -2.69 10.98 -7.08
N THR A 250 -3.23 12.19 -6.90
CA THR A 250 -4.66 12.35 -6.66
C THR A 250 -5.43 11.81 -7.85
N ASP A 251 -5.07 12.18 -9.08
CA ASP A 251 -5.70 11.66 -10.31
C ASP A 251 -5.63 10.14 -10.48
N ALA A 252 -4.61 9.49 -9.93
CA ALA A 252 -4.44 8.05 -9.93
C ALA A 252 -5.22 7.36 -8.81
N ALA A 253 -5.26 7.95 -7.60
CA ALA A 253 -5.84 7.33 -6.41
C ALA A 253 -7.32 7.68 -6.19
N TYR A 254 -7.73 8.92 -6.46
CA TYR A 254 -9.08 9.40 -6.13
C TYR A 254 -10.20 8.64 -6.82
N PRO A 255 -10.10 8.17 -8.09
CA PRO A 255 -11.24 7.52 -8.72
C PRO A 255 -11.67 6.27 -7.98
N PHE A 256 -10.71 5.45 -7.52
CA PHE A 256 -11.00 4.23 -6.77
C PHE A 256 -11.64 4.52 -5.40
N SER A 257 -10.97 5.32 -4.55
CA SER A 257 -11.50 5.63 -3.21
C SER A 257 -12.74 6.52 -3.26
N GLY A 258 -12.78 7.44 -4.22
CA GLY A 258 -13.89 8.36 -4.46
C GLY A 258 -15.14 7.63 -4.90
N ASP A 259 -15.03 6.67 -5.82
CA ASP A 259 -16.18 5.88 -6.28
C ASP A 259 -16.76 5.01 -5.16
N ILE A 260 -15.91 4.45 -4.29
CA ILE A 260 -16.38 3.70 -3.11
C ILE A 260 -17.16 4.62 -2.16
N LEU A 261 -16.60 5.79 -1.80
CA LEU A 261 -17.27 6.75 -0.92
C LEU A 261 -18.55 7.32 -1.55
N TYR A 262 -18.52 7.61 -2.85
CA TYR A 262 -19.67 8.09 -3.59
C TYR A 262 -20.76 7.01 -3.68
N TYR A 263 -20.37 5.76 -3.92
CA TYR A 263 -21.30 4.64 -3.90
C TYR A 263 -21.97 4.54 -2.53
N GLN A 264 -21.19 4.53 -1.44
CA GLN A 264 -21.72 4.41 -0.08
C GLN A 264 -22.67 5.54 0.32
N THR A 265 -22.54 6.73 -0.28
CA THR A 265 -23.43 7.87 0.02
C THR A 265 -24.55 8.07 -0.99
N LYS A 266 -24.36 7.69 -2.26
CA LYS A 266 -25.22 8.05 -3.41
C LYS A 266 -25.32 6.94 -4.47
N GLY A 267 -25.17 5.68 -4.07
CA GLY A 267 -25.07 4.51 -4.97
C GLY A 267 -26.34 4.17 -5.75
N GLN A 268 -27.49 4.76 -5.42
CA GLN A 268 -28.78 4.48 -6.08
C GLN A 268 -28.71 4.62 -7.61
N LYS A 269 -28.11 5.70 -8.12
CA LYS A 269 -28.00 5.94 -9.58
C LYS A 269 -27.18 4.86 -10.29
N ILE A 270 -26.16 4.32 -9.62
CA ILE A 270 -25.34 3.22 -10.16
C ILE A 270 -26.18 1.94 -10.23
N ARG A 271 -26.95 1.64 -9.18
CA ARG A 271 -27.87 0.48 -9.16
C ARG A 271 -28.96 0.61 -10.22
N GLU A 272 -29.54 1.79 -10.41
CA GLU A 272 -30.52 2.06 -11.46
C GLU A 272 -29.93 1.86 -12.85
N PHE A 273 -28.69 2.31 -13.09
CA PHE A 273 -27.99 2.09 -14.34
C PHE A 273 -27.77 0.59 -14.63
N ILE A 274 -27.31 -0.18 -13.63
CA ILE A 274 -27.14 -1.62 -13.75
C ILE A 274 -28.48 -2.30 -14.02
N ARG A 275 -29.56 -1.90 -13.32
CA ARG A 275 -30.91 -2.41 -13.56
C ARG A 275 -31.35 -2.16 -15.01
N SER A 276 -31.23 -0.93 -15.50
CA SER A 276 -31.56 -0.61 -16.89
C SER A 276 -30.72 -1.41 -17.88
N SER A 277 -29.47 -1.73 -17.56
CA SER A 277 -28.63 -2.61 -18.39
C SER A 277 -29.20 -4.05 -18.44
N VAL A 278 -29.71 -4.56 -17.32
CA VAL A 278 -30.37 -5.89 -17.24
C VAL A 278 -31.69 -5.91 -18.02
N GLU A 279 -32.52 -4.87 -17.90
CA GLU A 279 -33.85 -4.81 -18.53
C GLU A 279 -33.78 -4.69 -20.06
N ASN A 280 -32.66 -4.20 -20.60
CA ASN A 280 -32.47 -3.97 -22.05
C ASN A 280 -31.79 -5.14 -22.79
N VAL A 281 -31.61 -6.30 -22.13
CA VAL A 281 -30.99 -7.47 -22.75
C VAL A 281 -31.88 -8.72 -22.72
N LYS A 282 -31.55 -9.72 -23.54
CA LYS A 282 -32.31 -10.96 -23.60
C LYS A 282 -31.96 -11.89 -22.43
N PRO A 283 -32.95 -12.48 -21.73
CA PRO A 283 -32.72 -13.48 -20.71
C PRO A 283 -32.24 -14.83 -21.29
N PRO A 284 -31.62 -15.71 -20.47
CA PRO A 284 -31.21 -15.49 -19.09
C PRO A 284 -30.01 -14.54 -18.97
N VAL A 285 -29.94 -13.79 -17.87
CA VAL A 285 -28.89 -12.81 -17.59
C VAL A 285 -27.95 -13.30 -16.50
N VAL A 286 -26.65 -13.10 -16.71
CA VAL A 286 -25.60 -13.30 -15.72
C VAL A 286 -24.92 -11.98 -15.45
N LEU A 287 -24.80 -11.59 -14.18
CA LEU A 287 -24.02 -10.43 -13.78
C LEU A 287 -22.60 -10.90 -13.45
N LEU A 288 -21.63 -10.53 -14.28
CA LEU A 288 -20.20 -10.74 -14.01
C LEU A 288 -19.63 -9.45 -13.43
N ALA A 289 -19.40 -9.44 -12.13
CA ALA A 289 -19.16 -8.23 -11.36
C ALA A 289 -17.79 -8.25 -10.68
N HIS A 290 -17.02 -7.17 -10.85
CA HIS A 290 -15.68 -7.04 -10.31
C HIS A 290 -15.61 -5.97 -9.22
N SER A 291 -14.94 -6.23 -8.10
CA SER A 291 -14.67 -5.23 -7.06
C SER A 291 -15.97 -4.54 -6.56
N LEU A 292 -16.05 -3.20 -6.55
CA LEU A 292 -17.27 -2.42 -6.23
C LEU A 292 -18.48 -2.77 -7.11
N GLY A 293 -18.27 -3.26 -8.33
CA GLY A 293 -19.35 -3.71 -9.21
C GLY A 293 -20.10 -4.87 -8.57
N GLY A 294 -19.38 -5.74 -7.83
CA GLY A 294 -19.97 -6.80 -7.04
C GLY A 294 -20.85 -6.28 -5.91
N ILE A 295 -20.40 -5.25 -5.18
CA ILE A 295 -21.22 -4.56 -4.16
C ILE A 295 -22.49 -4.01 -4.80
N ALA A 296 -22.35 -3.28 -5.91
CA ALA A 296 -23.47 -2.66 -6.60
C ALA A 296 -24.51 -3.68 -7.10
N CYS A 297 -24.05 -4.82 -7.62
CA CYS A 297 -24.91 -5.91 -8.04
C CYS A 297 -25.59 -6.61 -6.86
N VAL A 298 -24.89 -6.88 -5.76
CA VAL A 298 -25.49 -7.45 -4.54
C VAL A 298 -26.57 -6.52 -4.01
N ASP A 299 -26.27 -5.23 -3.83
CA ASP A 299 -27.25 -4.29 -3.29
C ASP A 299 -28.48 -4.14 -4.20
N LEU A 300 -28.30 -4.16 -5.52
CA LEU A 300 -29.40 -4.16 -6.48
C LEU A 300 -30.27 -5.41 -6.34
N LEU A 301 -29.65 -6.59 -6.27
CA LEU A 301 -30.35 -7.88 -6.24
C LEU A 301 -31.00 -8.19 -4.90
N VAL A 302 -30.54 -7.57 -3.81
CA VAL A 302 -31.27 -7.56 -2.52
C VAL A 302 -32.46 -6.60 -2.59
N ALA A 303 -32.26 -5.38 -3.12
CA ALA A 303 -33.31 -4.37 -3.10
C ALA A 303 -34.42 -4.63 -4.13
N GLN A 304 -34.15 -5.35 -5.22
CA GLN A 304 -35.07 -5.52 -6.33
C GLN A 304 -35.09 -6.95 -6.87
N LYS A 305 -36.30 -7.46 -7.09
CA LYS A 305 -36.52 -8.76 -7.74
C LYS A 305 -36.31 -8.65 -9.25
N LEU A 306 -35.20 -9.22 -9.74
CA LEU A 306 -34.86 -9.31 -11.16
C LEU A 306 -34.87 -10.78 -11.63
N PRO A 307 -36.04 -11.36 -11.98
CA PRO A 307 -36.18 -12.80 -12.21
C PRO A 307 -35.39 -13.33 -13.42
N TRP A 308 -34.95 -12.44 -14.30
CA TRP A 308 -34.12 -12.71 -15.47
C TRP A 308 -32.67 -12.99 -15.11
N VAL A 309 -32.19 -12.45 -13.98
CA VAL A 309 -30.83 -12.67 -13.49
C VAL A 309 -30.79 -14.04 -12.82
N LYS A 310 -30.06 -14.98 -13.41
CA LYS A 310 -29.99 -16.37 -12.91
C LYS A 310 -28.74 -16.66 -12.09
N LEU A 311 -27.68 -15.88 -12.33
CA LEU A 311 -26.39 -16.03 -11.68
C LEU A 311 -25.76 -14.66 -11.45
N LEU A 312 -25.28 -14.43 -10.23
CA LEU A 312 -24.33 -13.39 -9.88
C LEU A 312 -22.95 -14.03 -9.76
N VAL A 313 -21.97 -13.53 -10.50
CA VAL A 313 -20.56 -13.85 -10.33
C VAL A 313 -19.86 -12.62 -9.77
N THR A 314 -19.30 -12.71 -8.56
CA THR A 314 -18.42 -11.68 -8.02
C THR A 314 -16.97 -12.13 -8.08
N VAL A 315 -16.09 -11.22 -8.47
CA VAL A 315 -14.64 -11.45 -8.55
C VAL A 315 -13.96 -10.35 -7.76
N GLY A 316 -13.12 -10.72 -6.78
CA GLY A 316 -12.40 -9.75 -5.95
C GLY A 316 -13.32 -8.74 -5.24
N SER A 317 -14.49 -9.16 -4.75
CA SER A 317 -15.51 -8.23 -4.22
C SER A 317 -15.49 -8.11 -2.70
N GLN A 318 -15.88 -6.93 -2.21
CA GLN A 318 -15.98 -6.59 -0.80
C GLN A 318 -17.39 -6.79 -0.22
N ALA A 319 -18.37 -7.24 -1.02
CA ALA A 319 -19.76 -7.35 -0.58
C ALA A 319 -19.95 -8.17 0.72
N PRO A 320 -19.29 -9.35 0.91
CA PRO A 320 -19.39 -10.07 2.18
C PRO A 320 -18.87 -9.30 3.39
N PHE A 321 -17.74 -8.60 3.24
CA PHE A 321 -17.20 -7.76 4.31
C PHE A 321 -18.12 -6.60 4.66
N LEU A 322 -18.68 -5.92 3.66
CA LEU A 322 -19.63 -4.83 3.91
C LEU A 322 -20.90 -5.31 4.60
N TYR A 323 -21.35 -6.55 4.35
CA TYR A 323 -22.46 -7.11 5.12
C TYR A 323 -22.05 -7.34 6.58
N GLU A 324 -20.87 -7.92 6.81
CA GLU A 324 -20.36 -8.24 8.15
C GLU A 324 -20.19 -7.00 9.04
N ILE A 325 -19.82 -5.86 8.46
CA ILE A 325 -19.67 -4.59 9.20
C ILE A 325 -20.91 -3.68 9.15
N ASP A 326 -22.06 -4.20 8.70
CA ASP A 326 -23.33 -3.46 8.58
C ASP A 326 -23.25 -2.21 7.67
N ALA A 327 -22.53 -2.33 6.56
CA ALA A 327 -22.27 -1.27 5.58
C ALA A 327 -22.81 -1.57 4.17
N LEU A 328 -23.46 -2.70 3.92
CA LEU A 328 -24.28 -2.87 2.71
C LEU A 328 -25.49 -1.94 2.80
N GLN A 329 -25.85 -1.29 1.69
CA GLN A 329 -26.95 -0.32 1.71
C GLN A 329 -28.33 -0.97 1.72
N SER A 330 -28.41 -2.22 1.24
CA SER A 330 -29.66 -2.90 0.98
C SER A 330 -30.01 -4.00 1.98
N LEU A 331 -29.05 -4.40 2.84
CA LEU A 331 -29.19 -5.53 3.74
C LEU A 331 -28.46 -5.23 5.05
N ALA A 332 -29.19 -5.17 6.16
CA ALA A 332 -28.59 -5.01 7.47
C ALA A 332 -27.95 -6.33 7.94
N TYR A 333 -26.91 -6.24 8.77
CA TYR A 333 -26.29 -7.43 9.35
C TYR A 333 -27.31 -8.25 10.15
N GLY A 334 -27.34 -9.56 9.90
CA GLY A 334 -28.30 -10.49 10.50
C GLY A 334 -29.57 -10.72 9.68
N GLU A 335 -29.86 -9.87 8.69
CA GLU A 335 -30.93 -10.14 7.72
C GLU A 335 -30.50 -11.19 6.71
N SER A 336 -31.44 -12.05 6.31
CA SER A 336 -31.20 -13.07 5.28
C SER A 336 -31.39 -12.49 3.89
N LEU A 337 -30.65 -13.02 2.90
CA LEU A 337 -30.90 -12.70 1.50
C LEU A 337 -32.37 -13.01 1.12
N PRO A 338 -33.02 -12.16 0.31
CA PRO A 338 -34.36 -12.44 -0.16
C PRO A 338 -34.43 -13.79 -0.92
N GLU A 339 -35.58 -14.47 -0.86
CA GLU A 339 -35.74 -15.78 -1.53
C GLU A 339 -35.50 -15.74 -3.04
N TYR A 340 -35.73 -14.58 -3.66
CA TYR A 340 -35.55 -14.37 -5.09
C TYR A 340 -34.11 -14.02 -5.49
N PHE A 341 -33.20 -13.86 -4.53
CA PHE A 341 -31.80 -13.58 -4.81
C PHE A 341 -31.20 -14.73 -5.64
N PRO A 342 -30.48 -14.47 -6.74
CA PRO A 342 -30.00 -15.50 -7.64
C PRO A 342 -28.91 -16.37 -6.98
N LYS A 343 -28.50 -17.45 -7.66
CA LYS A 343 -27.29 -18.17 -7.29
C LYS A 343 -26.10 -17.20 -7.33
N TRP A 344 -25.17 -17.35 -6.40
CA TRP A 344 -24.02 -16.47 -6.27
C TRP A 344 -22.71 -17.26 -6.27
N LEU A 345 -21.91 -17.09 -7.32
CA LEU A 345 -20.52 -17.55 -7.38
C LEU A 345 -19.60 -16.40 -6.95
N ASN A 346 -18.71 -16.64 -5.99
CA ASN A 346 -17.74 -15.65 -5.54
C ASN A 346 -16.32 -16.18 -5.71
N ILE A 347 -15.45 -15.43 -6.38
CA ILE A 347 -14.07 -15.81 -6.70
C ILE A 347 -13.10 -14.86 -5.99
N TYR A 348 -12.14 -15.45 -5.26
CA TYR A 348 -11.23 -14.70 -4.39
C TYR A 348 -9.79 -15.25 -4.42
N ASP A 349 -8.81 -14.40 -4.10
CA ASP A 349 -7.39 -14.74 -3.94
C ASP A 349 -6.89 -14.21 -2.58
N LEU A 350 -6.12 -15.01 -1.84
CA LEU A 350 -5.54 -14.57 -0.55
C LEU A 350 -4.56 -13.40 -0.67
N ARG A 351 -3.95 -13.18 -1.84
CA ARG A 351 -3.09 -12.01 -2.09
C ARG A 351 -3.88 -10.80 -2.56
N ASP A 352 -5.17 -10.96 -2.85
CA ASP A 352 -6.08 -9.84 -3.05
C ASP A 352 -6.76 -9.50 -1.72
N ILE A 353 -6.18 -8.53 -1.02
CA ILE A 353 -6.66 -8.08 0.29
C ILE A 353 -8.05 -7.40 0.23
N LEU A 354 -8.60 -7.21 -0.97
CA LEU A 354 -9.93 -6.66 -1.19
C LEU A 354 -10.96 -7.74 -1.57
N SER A 355 -10.58 -9.01 -1.57
CA SER A 355 -11.46 -10.13 -1.84
C SER A 355 -11.89 -10.84 -0.55
N TYR A 356 -13.19 -11.01 -0.36
CA TYR A 356 -13.78 -11.56 0.86
C TYR A 356 -14.69 -12.75 0.55
N VAL A 357 -14.83 -13.66 1.51
CA VAL A 357 -15.64 -14.88 1.40
C VAL A 357 -16.98 -14.72 2.11
N GLY A 358 -18.05 -15.33 1.61
CA GLY A 358 -19.39 -15.23 2.21
C GLY A 358 -20.01 -16.55 2.67
N ASN A 359 -19.44 -17.70 2.29
CA ASN A 359 -19.91 -19.03 2.71
C ASN A 359 -19.26 -19.46 4.02
N ARG A 360 -18.14 -18.84 4.42
CA ARG A 360 -17.44 -19.17 5.67
C ARG A 360 -18.31 -18.73 6.86
N GLN A 361 -18.59 -19.66 7.77
CA GLN A 361 -19.55 -19.47 8.88
C GLN A 361 -21.00 -19.17 8.43
N GLY A 362 -21.31 -19.31 7.13
CA GLY A 362 -22.66 -19.16 6.61
C GLY A 362 -23.20 -17.73 6.66
N LEU A 363 -22.40 -16.70 6.32
CA LEU A 363 -22.90 -15.32 6.18
C LEU A 363 -24.06 -15.25 5.16
N PHE A 364 -23.97 -16.01 4.07
CA PHE A 364 -25.06 -16.16 3.08
C PHE A 364 -25.38 -17.63 2.81
N PRO A 365 -26.02 -18.32 3.77
CA PRO A 365 -26.14 -19.77 3.75
C PRO A 365 -26.97 -20.25 2.56
N GLY A 366 -26.45 -21.25 1.83
CA GLY A 366 -27.14 -21.88 0.70
C GLY A 366 -27.29 -21.00 -0.56
N ARG A 367 -26.72 -19.79 -0.59
CA ARG A 367 -26.81 -18.88 -1.73
C ARG A 367 -25.47 -18.60 -2.40
N ILE A 368 -24.41 -18.44 -1.61
CA ILE A 368 -23.07 -18.16 -2.12
C ILE A 368 -22.19 -19.41 -2.17
N LYS A 369 -21.40 -19.52 -3.24
CA LYS A 369 -20.33 -20.50 -3.41
C LYS A 369 -19.02 -19.76 -3.59
N ASP A 370 -18.14 -19.84 -2.59
CA ASP A 370 -16.79 -19.28 -2.67
C ASP A 370 -15.84 -20.23 -3.40
N VAL A 371 -15.03 -19.69 -4.32
CA VAL A 371 -13.97 -20.38 -5.04
C VAL A 371 -12.67 -19.61 -4.87
N LYS A 372 -11.68 -20.26 -4.25
CA LYS A 372 -10.33 -19.72 -4.14
C LYS A 372 -9.57 -19.95 -5.44
N VAL A 373 -8.88 -18.92 -5.92
CA VAL A 373 -7.87 -19.01 -6.97
C VAL A 373 -6.51 -18.54 -6.47
N ASP A 374 -5.45 -18.80 -7.24
CA ASP A 374 -4.11 -18.26 -7.02
C ASP A 374 -3.67 -17.51 -8.28
N ASN A 375 -3.67 -16.18 -8.22
CA ASN A 375 -3.28 -15.31 -9.33
C ASN A 375 -1.75 -15.16 -9.45
N GLN A 376 -0.97 -15.65 -8.49
CA GLN A 376 0.50 -15.58 -8.44
C GLN A 376 1.06 -14.15 -8.60
N GLN A 377 0.31 -13.15 -8.17
CA GLN A 377 0.71 -11.74 -8.16
C GLN A 377 0.63 -11.15 -6.74
N PRO A 378 1.48 -10.19 -6.37
CA PRO A 378 1.32 -9.42 -5.14
C PRO A 378 0.18 -8.41 -5.26
N PHE A 379 -0.27 -7.86 -4.13
CA PHE A 379 -1.19 -6.71 -4.16
C PHE A 379 -0.43 -5.43 -4.56
N PRO A 380 -0.99 -4.55 -5.42
CA PRO A 380 -2.36 -4.53 -5.94
C PRO A 380 -2.60 -5.34 -7.23
N GLU A 381 -1.57 -5.87 -7.90
CA GLU A 381 -1.70 -6.59 -9.17
C GLU A 381 -2.61 -7.82 -9.09
N SER A 382 -2.63 -8.51 -7.95
CA SER A 382 -3.51 -9.64 -7.65
C SER A 382 -4.99 -9.33 -7.85
N HIS A 383 -5.43 -8.09 -7.63
CA HIS A 383 -6.82 -7.67 -7.74
C HIS A 383 -7.29 -7.57 -9.19
N GLY A 384 -6.41 -7.27 -10.14
CA GLY A 384 -6.73 -7.23 -11.58
C GLY A 384 -6.48 -8.54 -12.34
N ALA A 385 -5.71 -9.45 -11.73
CA ALA A 385 -5.15 -10.61 -12.43
C ALA A 385 -6.14 -11.76 -12.71
N TYR A 386 -7.34 -11.73 -12.11
CA TYR A 386 -8.33 -12.81 -12.22
C TYR A 386 -8.67 -13.21 -13.67
N TRP A 387 -8.75 -12.24 -14.58
CA TRP A 387 -9.14 -12.47 -15.99
C TRP A 387 -8.09 -13.25 -16.78
N SER A 388 -6.84 -13.24 -16.33
CA SER A 388 -5.76 -14.03 -16.91
C SER A 388 -5.67 -15.45 -16.31
N ASN A 389 -6.34 -15.70 -15.19
CA ASN A 389 -6.26 -16.95 -14.45
C ASN A 389 -7.24 -18.00 -15.02
N PRO A 390 -6.76 -19.15 -15.53
CA PRO A 390 -7.63 -20.22 -16.03
C PRO A 390 -8.64 -20.72 -15.00
N ALA A 391 -8.25 -20.83 -13.72
CA ALA A 391 -9.12 -21.34 -12.66
C ALA A 391 -10.36 -20.44 -12.42
N THR A 392 -10.23 -19.13 -12.67
CA THR A 392 -11.38 -18.20 -12.66
C THR A 392 -12.40 -18.61 -13.72
N TRP A 393 -11.94 -18.87 -14.94
CA TRP A 393 -12.81 -19.24 -16.05
C TRP A 393 -13.42 -20.63 -15.89
N ASP A 394 -12.64 -21.60 -15.41
CA ASP A 394 -13.15 -22.94 -15.10
C ASP A 394 -14.31 -22.89 -14.10
N ALA A 395 -14.19 -22.04 -13.07
CA ALA A 395 -15.24 -21.85 -12.08
C ALA A 395 -16.49 -21.18 -12.67
N ILE A 396 -16.31 -20.15 -13.51
CA ILE A 396 -17.41 -19.43 -14.17
C ILE A 396 -18.16 -20.36 -15.13
N LEU A 397 -17.45 -21.11 -15.97
CA LEU A 397 -18.06 -22.01 -16.95
C LEU A 397 -18.90 -23.08 -16.31
N LYS A 398 -18.41 -23.68 -15.23
CA LYS A 398 -19.15 -24.70 -14.49
C LYS A 398 -20.52 -24.21 -14.02
N GLU A 399 -20.65 -22.94 -13.65
CA GLU A 399 -21.94 -22.36 -13.28
C GLU A 399 -22.78 -21.95 -14.49
N LEU A 400 -22.15 -21.50 -15.58
CA LEU A 400 -22.82 -21.16 -16.83
C LEU A 400 -23.45 -22.38 -17.52
N GLU A 401 -22.82 -23.55 -17.44
CA GLU A 401 -23.35 -24.82 -17.98
C GLU A 401 -24.60 -25.32 -17.24
N LEU A 402 -24.88 -24.78 -16.05
CA LEU A 402 -26.05 -25.12 -15.24
C LEU A 402 -27.25 -24.18 -15.48
N LEU A 403 -27.12 -23.22 -16.41
CA LEU A 403 -28.14 -22.26 -16.82
C LEU A 403 -28.81 -22.68 -18.13
#